data_AF-A0A1Y4GPS4-F1
#
_entry.id   AF-A0A1Y4GPS4-F1
#
_cell.length_a   1.000
_cell.length_b   1.000
_cell.length_c   1.000
_cell.angle_alpha   90.00
_cell.angle_beta   90.00
_cell.angle_gamma   90.00
#
_symmetry.space_group_name_H-M   'P 1'
#
loop_
_entity.id
_entity.type
_entity.pdbx_description
1 polymer ?
#
loop_
_entity_poly.entity_id
_entity_poly.type
_entity_poly.pdbx_seq_one_letter_code
_entity_poly.pdbx_strand_id
1 'polypeptide(L)'
;MCRYLSVARSSYYYWIGSNDSNGDKDAPLIESIRDGQSVSHGTYGYRRMTIWLSRTYGITVNNKRVRRIMKKAWLQSAVRRRKKKLDCYHKS
;
A
#
# COMPACT_ATOMS: atom_id res chain seq x y z
N MET A 1 10.18 31.86 -5.19
CA MET A 1 10.69 30.58 -4.64
C MET A 1 11.96 30.11 -5.35
N CYS A 2 11.92 29.62 -6.60
CA CYS A 2 13.07 28.92 -7.22
C CYS A 2 14.35 29.78 -7.40
N ARG A 3 14.23 31.08 -7.71
CA ARG A 3 15.37 32.01 -7.82
C ARG A 3 16.06 32.29 -6.47
N TYR A 4 15.33 32.17 -5.37
CA TYR A 4 15.86 32.43 -4.02
C TYR A 4 16.61 31.21 -3.46
N LEU A 5 16.18 30.00 -3.84
CA LEU A 5 16.76 28.73 -3.40
C LEU A 5 17.84 28.18 -4.36
N SER A 6 18.14 28.88 -5.46
CA SER A 6 19.07 28.41 -6.52
C SER A 6 18.78 26.99 -7.02
N VAL A 7 17.50 26.58 -7.05
CA VAL A 7 17.08 25.26 -7.54
C VAL A 7 16.52 25.37 -8.95
N ALA A 8 16.86 24.42 -9.82
CA ALA A 8 16.27 24.27 -11.14
C ALA A 8 14.73 24.18 -11.04
N ARG A 9 14.02 24.94 -11.88
CA ARG A 9 12.54 24.99 -11.86
C ARG A 9 11.92 23.60 -12.01
N SER A 10 12.50 22.74 -12.83
CA SER A 10 12.09 21.34 -13.01
C SER A 10 12.15 20.53 -11.72
N SER A 11 13.26 20.62 -10.96
CA SER A 11 13.41 19.93 -9.68
C SER A 11 12.40 20.41 -8.64
N TYR A 12 12.13 21.72 -8.58
CA TYR A 12 11.17 22.28 -7.63
C TYR A 12 9.74 21.74 -7.85
N TYR A 13 9.25 21.77 -9.08
CA TYR A 13 7.90 21.26 -9.38
C TYR A 13 7.80 19.72 -9.36
N TYR A 14 8.88 19.01 -9.68
CA TYR A 14 8.95 17.55 -9.51
C TYR A 14 8.78 17.14 -8.04
N TRP A 15 9.44 17.85 -7.13
CA TRP A 15 9.34 17.61 -5.70
C TRP A 15 7.94 17.93 -5.15
N ILE A 16 7.35 19.06 -5.55
CA ILE A 16 5.97 19.41 -5.18
C ILE A 16 4.96 18.35 -5.67
N GLY A 17 5.02 17.97 -6.94
CA GLY A 17 4.10 16.97 -7.50
C GLY A 17 4.24 15.59 -6.83
N SER A 18 5.43 15.22 -6.37
CA SER A 18 5.66 13.96 -5.67
C SER A 18 5.07 13.94 -4.26
N ASN A 19 5.08 15.09 -3.57
CA ASN A 19 4.54 15.23 -2.21
C ASN A 19 3.00 15.34 -2.19
N ASP A 20 2.41 16.14 -3.08
CA ASP A 20 0.96 16.43 -3.04
C ASP A 20 0.06 15.31 -3.58
N SER A 21 0.55 14.49 -4.50
CA SER A 21 -0.33 13.63 -5.31
C SER A 21 -0.99 12.45 -4.57
N ASN A 22 -0.56 12.11 -3.35
CA ASN A 22 -0.81 10.78 -2.79
C ASN A 22 -1.45 10.73 -1.39
N GLY A 23 -1.54 11.84 -0.66
CA GLY A 23 -2.05 11.86 0.71
C GLY A 23 -3.58 11.82 0.78
N ASP A 24 -4.23 12.82 0.20
CA ASP A 24 -5.66 13.05 0.44
C ASP A 24 -6.60 12.13 -0.33
N LYS A 25 -6.26 11.75 -1.56
CA LYS A 25 -7.11 10.88 -2.39
C LYS A 25 -7.16 9.42 -1.90
N ASP A 26 -6.15 9.02 -1.13
CA ASP A 26 -6.04 7.66 -0.61
C ASP A 26 -6.71 7.53 0.77
N ALA A 27 -7.07 8.64 1.44
CA ALA A 27 -7.73 8.67 2.75
C ALA A 27 -9.03 7.84 2.85
N PRO A 28 -10.04 8.01 1.96
CA PRO A 28 -11.28 7.22 2.04
C PRO A 28 -11.01 5.72 1.81
N LEU A 29 -10.04 5.40 0.96
CA LEU A 29 -9.66 4.01 0.70
C LEU A 29 -8.91 3.39 1.90
N ILE A 30 -8.14 4.18 2.65
CA ILE A 30 -7.49 3.73 3.89
C ILE A 30 -8.55 3.37 4.94
N GLU A 31 -9.59 4.18 5.07
CA GLU A 31 -10.69 3.93 6.01
C GLU A 31 -11.41 2.62 5.69
N SER A 32 -11.82 2.39 4.43
CA SER A 32 -12.44 1.12 4.03
C SER A 32 -11.51 -0.08 4.28
N ILE A 33 -10.20 0.06 4.09
CA ILE A 33 -9.23 -1.01 4.38
C ILE A 33 -9.13 -1.29 5.89
N ARG A 34 -9.24 -0.27 6.74
CA ARG A 34 -9.25 -0.43 8.21
C ARG A 34 -10.48 -1.21 8.66
N ASP A 35 -11.65 -0.91 8.10
CA ASP A 35 -12.87 -1.65 8.38
C ASP A 35 -12.71 -3.12 8.01
N GLY A 36 -12.19 -3.39 6.81
CA GLY A 36 -11.90 -4.76 6.37
C GLY A 36 -10.86 -5.48 7.23
N GLN A 37 -9.88 -4.76 7.78
CA GLN A 37 -8.92 -5.33 8.73
C GLN A 37 -9.58 -5.68 10.07
N SER A 38 -10.48 -4.83 10.58
CA SER A 38 -11.22 -5.07 11.81
C SER A 38 -12.07 -6.33 11.69
N VAL A 39 -12.84 -6.46 10.60
CA VAL A 39 -13.68 -7.63 10.31
C VAL A 39 -12.85 -8.91 10.13
N SER A 40 -11.65 -8.80 9.56
CA SER A 40 -10.79 -9.95 9.30
C SER A 40 -9.74 -10.23 10.38
N HIS A 41 -9.75 -9.48 11.49
CA HIS A 41 -8.74 -9.52 12.56
C HIS A 41 -7.30 -9.42 12.03
N GLY A 42 -7.06 -8.58 11.02
CA GLY A 42 -5.72 -8.39 10.42
C GLY A 42 -5.22 -9.59 9.62
N THR A 43 -6.05 -10.61 9.39
CA THR A 43 -5.63 -11.81 8.65
C THR A 43 -5.48 -11.47 7.15
N TYR A 44 -6.27 -10.55 6.62
CA TYR A 44 -6.35 -10.31 5.18
C TYR A 44 -5.13 -9.53 4.67
N GLY A 45 -4.40 -10.11 3.72
CA GLY A 45 -3.41 -9.40 2.92
C GLY A 45 -4.04 -8.68 1.74
N TYR A 46 -3.26 -7.86 1.04
CA TYR A 46 -3.76 -6.98 -0.02
C TYR A 46 -4.60 -7.68 -1.10
N ARG A 47 -4.25 -8.90 -1.51
CA ARG A 47 -5.07 -9.67 -2.48
C ARG A 47 -6.48 -9.93 -1.98
N ARG A 48 -6.62 -10.38 -0.74
CA ARG A 48 -7.94 -10.66 -0.13
C ARG A 48 -8.67 -9.36 0.17
N MET A 49 -7.94 -8.32 0.58
CA MET A 49 -8.50 -7.01 0.81
C MET A 49 -9.10 -6.41 -0.47
N THR A 50 -8.46 -6.53 -1.63
CA THR A 50 -9.03 -6.06 -2.90
C THR A 50 -10.35 -6.75 -3.24
N ILE A 51 -10.42 -8.08 -3.03
CA ILE A 51 -11.65 -8.84 -3.27
C ILE A 51 -12.74 -8.39 -2.30
N TRP A 52 -12.39 -8.21 -1.03
CA TRP A 52 -13.32 -7.75 0.00
C TRP A 52 -13.85 -6.34 -0.30
N LEU A 53 -12.98 -5.39 -0.68
CA LEU A 53 -13.39 -4.04 -1.09
C LEU A 53 -14.35 -4.07 -2.29
N SER A 54 -14.07 -4.92 -3.28
CA SER A 54 -14.93 -5.08 -4.45
C SER A 54 -16.29 -5.68 -4.08
N ARG A 55 -16.35 -6.62 -3.14
CA ARG A 55 -17.59 -7.29 -2.73
C ARG A 55 -18.44 -6.43 -1.79
N THR A 56 -17.80 -5.72 -0.86
CA THR A 56 -18.50 -4.97 0.19
C THR A 56 -18.92 -3.58 -0.28
N TYR A 57 -18.04 -2.88 -1.02
CA TYR A 57 -18.28 -1.50 -1.43
C TYR A 57 -18.44 -1.35 -2.95
N GLY A 58 -18.33 -2.42 -3.73
CA GLY A 58 -18.38 -2.35 -5.19
C GLY A 58 -17.16 -1.66 -5.83
N ILE A 59 -16.12 -1.35 -5.05
CA ILE A 59 -14.99 -0.55 -5.54
C ILE A 59 -13.98 -1.46 -6.25
N THR A 60 -13.84 -1.28 -7.56
CA THR A 60 -12.80 -1.96 -8.34
C THR A 60 -11.50 -1.18 -8.26
N VAL A 61 -10.60 -1.59 -7.35
CA VAL A 61 -9.28 -0.97 -7.18
C VAL A 61 -8.17 -1.88 -7.70
N ASN A 62 -7.17 -1.30 -8.37
CA ASN A 62 -5.98 -2.04 -8.76
C ASN A 62 -5.25 -2.61 -7.52
N ASN A 63 -4.97 -3.91 -7.54
CA ASN A 63 -4.22 -4.62 -6.50
C ASN A 63 -2.89 -3.94 -6.11
N LYS A 64 -2.19 -3.31 -7.07
CA LYS A 64 -0.95 -2.56 -6.81
C LYS A 64 -1.19 -1.32 -5.94
N ARG A 65 -2.32 -0.63 -6.16
CA ARG A 65 -2.72 0.54 -5.38
C ARG A 65 -3.05 0.14 -3.94
N VAL A 66 -3.86 -0.91 -3.75
CA VAL A 66 -4.18 -1.45 -2.41
C VAL A 66 -2.92 -1.85 -1.67
N ARG A 67 -1.98 -2.55 -2.33
CA ARG A 67 -0.68 -2.92 -1.74
C ARG A 67 0.14 -1.71 -1.30
N ARG A 68 0.23 -0.67 -2.16
CA ARG A 68 0.97 0.57 -1.84
C ARG A 68 0.37 1.27 -0.63
N ILE A 69 -0.96 1.40 -0.61
CA ILE A 69 -1.69 2.08 0.47
C ILE A 69 -1.56 1.31 1.79
N MET A 70 -1.79 0.00 1.79
CA MET A 70 -1.58 -0.84 2.98
C MET A 70 -0.14 -0.76 3.50
N LYS A 71 0.86 -0.65 2.62
CA LYS A 71 2.25 -0.45 3.04
C LYS A 71 2.47 0.92 3.66
N LYS A 72 1.92 1.99 3.08
CA LYS A 72 2.03 3.36 3.60
C LYS A 72 1.32 3.54 4.95
N ALA A 73 0.15 2.92 5.10
CA ALA A 73 -0.67 3.00 6.31
C ALA A 73 -0.31 1.94 7.37
N TRP A 74 0.75 1.14 7.14
CA TRP A 74 1.18 0.04 8.02
C TRP A 74 0.11 -1.04 8.28
N LEU A 75 -0.90 -1.16 7.40
CA LEU A 75 -2.02 -2.11 7.49
C LEU A 75 -1.67 -3.45 6.83
N GLN A 76 -0.50 -4.02 7.15
CA GLN A 76 -0.11 -5.32 6.58
C GLN A 76 -0.81 -6.48 7.28
N SER A 77 -0.92 -7.62 6.58
CA SER A 77 -1.47 -8.85 7.19
C SER A 77 -0.58 -9.34 8.32
N ALA A 78 -1.19 -9.70 9.44
CA ALA A 78 -0.51 -10.29 10.59
C ALA A 78 0.00 -11.71 10.31
N VAL A 79 -0.56 -12.40 9.31
CA VAL A 79 -0.16 -13.78 8.97
C VAL A 79 1.22 -13.76 8.32
N ARG A 80 2.24 -14.17 9.07
CA ARG A 80 3.60 -14.34 8.56
C ARG A 80 3.65 -15.45 7.52
N ARG A 81 4.33 -15.22 6.39
CA ARG A 81 4.68 -16.30 5.45
C ARG A 81 5.55 -17.33 6.17
N ARG A 82 5.20 -18.60 6.04
CA ARG A 82 6.06 -19.73 6.45
C ARG A 82 7.39 -19.62 5.69
N LYS A 83 8.53 -19.47 6.38
CA LYS A 83 9.86 -19.54 5.76
C LYS A 83 10.00 -20.94 5.16
N LYS A 84 10.32 -21.05 3.85
CA LYS A 84 10.72 -22.34 3.28
C LYS A 84 12.02 -22.75 4.00
N LYS A 85 12.06 -23.96 4.58
CA LYS A 85 13.32 -24.59 4.96
C LYS A 85 14.11 -24.75 3.65
N LEU A 86 15.37 -24.31 3.63
CA LEU A 86 16.28 -24.71 2.57
C LEU A 86 16.48 -26.21 2.75
N ASP A 87 15.92 -27.01 1.85
CA ASP A 87 16.18 -28.44 1.85
C ASP A 87 17.69 -28.62 1.65
N CYS A 88 18.28 -29.28 2.63
CA CYS A 88 19.67 -29.68 2.67
C CYS A 88 19.93 -30.66 1.51
N TYR A 89 20.57 -30.16 0.44
CA TYR A 89 21.22 -31.01 -0.55
C TYR A 89 22.38 -31.74 0.13
N HIS A 90 22.12 -32.91 0.71
CA HIS A 90 23.17 -33.89 1.00
C HIS A 90 23.51 -34.55 -0.34
N LYS A 91 24.60 -34.07 -0.97
CA LYS A 91 25.14 -34.65 -2.19
C LYS A 91 25.98 -35.86 -1.75
N SER A 92 25.46 -37.07 -1.98
CA SER A 92 26.21 -38.33 -1.87
C SER A 92 27.30 -38.42 -2.94
#